data_AF-A0A936F2X2-F1
#
_entry.id   AF-A0A936F2X2-F1
#
_cell.length_a   1.000
_cell.length_b   1.000
_cell.length_c   1.000
_cell.angle_alpha   90.00
_cell.angle_beta   90.00
_cell.angle_gamma   90.00
#
_symmetry.space_group_name_H-M   'P 1'
#
loop_
_entity.id
_entity.type
_entity.pdbx_description
1 polymer ?
#
loop_
_entity_poly.entity_id
_entity_poly.type
_entity_poly.pdbx_seq_one_letter_code
_entity_poly.pdbx_strand_id
1 'polypeptide(L)'
;MAYLGSLSGGQVLDPPGQPRARAGTNWAEAKRELESVLREPVFSPVHETAGDYLEYVRYRLEPEVLQAEALEGLVAPRSGPAHLEQLIQTDRRMRSMAVAKVPAKLSPAAEDLQAWLGVMKDRNPSKELIAAKWKSSRNLPWLLAALAVLPTKDPLHKELADEASRLPKNSPAGVSLRWHMTRSAVESASPADVLPLVRKALQQPWPAWAETALRKEGRAHASTLHDWSTLLGSRIVRLSEYGGDWGGADDLPETTAKRYGRNPLLLDPVVTEQLNFQFPLHLWEALIGSPDLPPALRMDLAHSAWTRAVLLQNWGSESRLKGYLDPQVQAAIPKDLHGLHPTIREFRTVQVLMAFPGLSPLAEGGMGRANDGWAPLSEAVWFGTNWWCLQPKKERNPAAEVPAFLGPADVSTCESEWGKLRAFSSSRHWFGRVVTAYAETHKDDPTVPQSLHRFVRITRNAECHDKELSELSRRAFRMLHKHYPDSPWAKKTPVHY
;
A
#
# COMPACT_ATOMS: atom_id res chain seq x y z
N MET A 1 -1.47 4.01 18.83
CA MET A 1 -0.06 3.70 19.18
C MET A 1 0.85 4.67 18.46
N ALA A 2 1.86 5.15 19.18
CA ALA A 2 2.65 6.34 18.89
C ALA A 2 3.74 6.09 17.83
N TYR A 3 3.79 6.95 16.81
CA TYR A 3 4.98 7.34 16.05
C TYR A 3 4.67 8.67 15.35
N LEU A 4 4.84 9.78 16.07
CA LEU A 4 5.01 11.12 15.51
C LEU A 4 6.42 11.58 15.91
N GLY A 5 7.41 11.08 15.17
CA GLY A 5 8.79 11.54 15.24
C GLY A 5 8.99 12.66 14.23
N SER A 6 9.32 13.84 14.75
CA SER A 6 9.70 15.08 14.07
C SER A 6 10.38 14.92 12.71
N LEU A 7 9.79 15.48 11.66
CA LEU A 7 10.54 16.02 10.52
C LEU A 7 10.61 17.53 10.72
N SER A 8 11.74 17.95 11.26
CA SER A 8 12.16 19.33 11.41
C SER A 8 12.54 19.92 10.05
N GLY A 9 12.05 21.14 9.83
CA GLY A 9 12.38 22.12 8.80
C GLY A 9 13.32 21.73 7.65
N GLY A 10 12.74 21.50 6.48
CA GLY A 10 13.43 21.81 5.23
C GLY A 10 13.56 23.33 5.11
N GLN A 11 14.73 23.87 5.43
CA GLN A 11 15.07 25.25 5.07
C GLN A 11 15.21 25.34 3.56
N VAL A 12 14.27 26.02 2.92
CA VAL A 12 14.48 26.58 1.58
C VAL A 12 15.59 27.63 1.72
N LEU A 13 16.73 27.41 1.07
CA LEU A 13 17.81 28.40 1.01
C LEU A 13 17.39 29.49 0.03
N ASP A 14 16.89 30.61 0.56
CA ASP A 14 16.62 31.81 -0.22
C ASP A 14 17.92 32.51 -0.64
N PRO A 15 18.01 33.08 -1.86
CA PRO A 15 19.16 33.84 -2.31
C PRO A 15 19.33 35.16 -1.52
N PRO A 16 20.57 35.58 -1.22
CA PRO A 16 20.81 36.77 -0.41
C PRO A 16 20.59 38.05 -1.23
N GLY A 17 19.71 38.94 -0.75
CA GLY A 17 19.68 40.34 -1.22
C GLY A 17 18.32 40.98 -1.50
N GLN A 18 17.19 40.28 -1.36
CA GLN A 18 15.89 40.94 -1.45
C GLN A 18 15.40 41.39 -0.06
N PRO A 19 14.87 42.62 0.07
CA PRO A 19 14.28 43.08 1.32
C PRO A 19 13.12 42.15 1.69
N ARG A 20 13.24 41.48 2.85
CA ARG A 20 12.16 40.69 3.43
C ARG A 20 10.99 41.62 3.73
N ALA A 21 10.01 41.65 2.84
CA ALA A 21 8.65 42.00 3.25
C ALA A 21 8.28 41.01 4.35
N ARG A 22 8.18 41.49 5.58
CA ARG A 22 7.61 40.72 6.69
C ARG A 22 6.25 40.25 6.20
N ALA A 23 6.04 38.93 6.10
CA ALA A 23 4.79 38.31 5.70
C ALA A 23 3.71 38.46 6.79
N GLY A 24 3.42 39.71 7.15
CA GLY A 24 2.14 40.15 7.67
C GLY A 24 1.39 40.83 6.53
N THR A 25 1.11 40.09 5.44
CA THR A 25 0.09 40.53 4.48
C THR A 25 -1.24 40.49 5.21
N ASN A 26 -1.82 41.66 5.49
CA ASN A 26 -3.03 41.82 6.26
C ASN A 26 -4.21 41.22 5.48
N TRP A 27 -4.46 39.93 5.63
CA TRP A 27 -5.52 39.21 4.91
C TRP A 27 -6.88 39.94 5.00
N ALA A 28 -7.15 40.60 6.13
CA ALA A 28 -8.35 41.41 6.31
C ALA A 28 -8.42 42.64 5.38
N GLU A 29 -7.26 43.24 5.07
CA GLU A 29 -7.15 44.30 4.08
C GLU A 29 -7.36 43.75 2.66
N ALA A 30 -6.72 42.63 2.33
CA ALA A 30 -6.95 41.94 1.06
C ALA A 30 -8.43 41.60 0.84
N LYS A 31 -9.12 41.12 1.89
CA LYS A 31 -10.57 40.86 1.86
C LYS A 31 -11.35 42.14 1.51
N ARG A 32 -11.09 43.25 2.21
CA ARG A 32 -11.78 44.53 1.98
C ARG A 32 -11.55 45.09 0.57
N GLU A 33 -10.32 45.02 0.07
CA GLU A 33 -9.96 45.48 -1.27
C GLU A 33 -10.67 44.65 -2.35
N LEU A 34 -10.65 43.32 -2.24
CA LEU A 34 -11.33 42.43 -3.17
C LEU A 34 -12.86 42.64 -3.16
N GLU A 35 -13.46 42.81 -1.97
CA GLU A 35 -14.87 43.17 -1.85
C GLU A 35 -15.18 44.53 -2.49
N SER A 36 -14.25 45.49 -2.43
CA SER A 36 -14.38 46.78 -3.10
C SER A 36 -14.35 46.63 -4.62
N VAL A 37 -13.42 45.83 -5.16
CA VAL A 37 -13.31 45.55 -6.60
C VAL A 37 -14.60 44.90 -7.13
N LEU A 38 -15.17 43.95 -6.39
CA LEU A 38 -16.39 43.24 -6.79
C LEU A 38 -17.65 44.14 -6.77
N ARG A 39 -17.67 45.22 -5.98
CA ARG A 39 -18.80 46.16 -5.92
C ARG A 39 -18.81 47.14 -7.08
N GLU A 40 -17.67 47.43 -7.69
CA GLU A 40 -17.50 48.47 -8.69
C GLU A 40 -17.68 47.90 -10.12
N PRO A 41 -18.71 48.32 -10.89
CA PRO A 41 -18.98 47.79 -12.23
C PRO A 41 -17.84 48.00 -13.23
N VAL A 42 -17.01 49.02 -13.02
CA VAL A 42 -15.83 49.32 -13.85
C VAL A 42 -14.79 48.19 -13.84
N PHE A 43 -14.79 47.35 -12.79
CA PHE A 43 -13.92 46.19 -12.68
C PHE A 43 -14.58 44.88 -13.13
N SER A 44 -15.74 44.92 -13.81
CA SER A 44 -16.41 43.72 -14.32
C SER A 44 -15.50 42.74 -15.11
N PRO A 45 -14.48 43.18 -15.88
CA PRO A 45 -13.57 42.24 -16.55
C PRO A 45 -12.71 41.38 -15.61
N VAL A 46 -12.56 41.75 -14.34
CA VAL A 46 -11.76 41.02 -13.35
C VAL A 46 -12.58 40.46 -12.19
N HIS A 47 -13.91 40.60 -12.22
CA HIS A 47 -14.79 40.15 -11.13
C HIS A 47 -14.66 38.65 -10.84
N GLU A 48 -14.55 37.81 -11.87
CA GLU A 48 -14.37 36.36 -11.70
C GLU A 48 -13.09 36.04 -10.92
N THR A 49 -11.94 36.53 -11.40
CA THR A 49 -10.65 36.32 -10.73
C THR A 49 -10.59 36.95 -9.34
N ALA A 50 -11.19 38.13 -9.15
CA ALA A 50 -11.28 38.76 -7.83
C ALA A 50 -12.14 37.94 -6.86
N GLY A 51 -13.20 37.29 -7.37
CA GLY A 51 -14.02 36.33 -6.63
C GLY A 51 -13.22 35.12 -6.16
N ASP A 52 -12.46 34.48 -7.05
CA ASP A 52 -11.62 33.33 -6.70
C ASP A 52 -10.57 33.67 -5.64
N TYR A 53 -9.90 34.83 -5.78
CA TYR A 53 -8.95 35.30 -4.76
C TYR A 53 -9.64 35.64 -3.44
N LEU A 54 -10.86 36.18 -3.48
CA LEU A 54 -11.63 36.45 -2.28
C LEU A 54 -11.96 35.14 -1.56
N GLU A 55 -12.40 34.09 -2.26
CA GLU A 55 -12.63 32.78 -1.64
C GLU A 55 -11.38 32.22 -0.97
N TYR A 56 -10.22 32.32 -1.62
CA TYR A 56 -8.94 31.92 -1.02
C TYR A 56 -8.62 32.74 0.24
N VAL A 57 -8.84 34.05 0.22
CA VAL A 57 -8.62 34.92 1.40
C VAL A 57 -9.58 34.57 2.52
N ARG A 58 -10.86 34.32 2.22
CA ARG A 58 -11.88 33.88 3.18
C ARG A 58 -11.52 32.53 3.80
N TYR A 59 -10.99 31.59 3.01
CA TYR A 59 -10.49 30.30 3.48
C TYR A 59 -9.37 30.44 4.54
N ARG A 60 -8.57 31.51 4.45
CA ARG A 60 -7.49 31.78 5.40
C ARG A 60 -7.98 32.51 6.65
N LEU A 61 -8.96 33.39 6.53
CA LEU A 61 -9.46 34.27 7.59
C LEU A 61 -10.63 33.70 8.40
N GLU A 62 -11.61 33.13 7.71
CA GLU A 62 -12.92 32.77 8.24
C GLU A 62 -13.39 31.39 7.74
N PRO A 63 -12.54 30.33 7.88
CA PRO A 63 -12.89 28.99 7.43
C PRO A 63 -14.17 28.45 8.07
N GLU A 64 -14.50 28.91 9.28
CA GLU A 64 -15.73 28.57 9.98
C GLU A 64 -16.99 29.16 9.33
N VAL A 65 -16.90 30.38 8.76
CA VAL A 65 -18.00 31.01 8.02
C VAL A 65 -18.22 30.27 6.71
N LEU A 66 -17.15 29.96 5.98
CA LEU A 66 -17.23 29.16 4.76
C LEU A 66 -17.78 27.75 5.04
N GLN A 67 -17.46 27.16 6.18
CA GLN A 67 -18.04 25.87 6.54
C GLN A 67 -19.54 25.98 6.82
N ALA A 68 -20.00 27.04 7.48
CA ALA A 68 -21.42 27.29 7.71
C ALA A 68 -22.18 27.48 6.38
N GLU A 69 -21.65 28.30 5.48
CA GLU A 69 -22.21 28.51 4.13
C GLU A 69 -22.30 27.20 3.34
N ALA A 70 -21.26 26.36 3.42
CA ALA A 70 -21.25 25.06 2.77
C ALA A 70 -22.32 24.11 3.34
N LEU A 71 -22.51 24.08 4.66
CA LEU A 71 -23.55 23.26 5.30
C LEU A 71 -24.96 23.72 4.91
N GLU A 72 -25.22 25.03 4.91
CA GLU A 72 -26.50 25.60 4.49
C GLU A 72 -26.78 25.34 3.00
N GLY A 73 -25.77 25.54 2.15
CA GLY A 73 -25.88 25.27 0.72
C GLY A 73 -26.14 23.80 0.41
N LEU A 74 -25.60 22.88 1.22
CA LEU A 74 -25.82 21.44 1.06
C LEU A 74 -27.26 21.00 1.37
N VAL A 75 -27.94 21.66 2.32
CA VAL A 75 -29.33 21.35 2.70
C VAL A 75 -30.36 22.15 1.90
N ALA A 76 -29.93 23.12 1.10
CA ALA A 76 -30.80 23.92 0.25
C ALA A 76 -31.33 23.11 -0.97
N PRO A 77 -32.52 23.45 -1.51
CA PRO A 77 -33.11 22.75 -2.66
C PRO A 77 -32.27 22.76 -3.95
N ARG A 78 -31.33 23.71 -4.08
CA ARG A 78 -30.40 23.84 -5.21
C ARG A 78 -28.95 23.66 -4.76
N SER A 79 -28.72 22.60 -3.99
CA SER A 79 -27.38 22.15 -3.62
C SER A 79 -26.57 21.72 -4.85
N GLY A 80 -25.24 21.75 -4.75
CA GLY A 80 -24.32 21.46 -5.84
C GLY A 80 -22.93 21.03 -5.35
N PRO A 81 -22.09 20.46 -6.24
CA PRO A 81 -20.79 19.89 -5.87
C PRO A 81 -19.81 20.90 -5.26
N ALA A 82 -19.94 22.20 -5.59
CA ALA A 82 -19.12 23.27 -5.01
C ALA A 82 -19.24 23.34 -3.48
N HIS A 83 -20.45 23.21 -2.92
CA HIS A 83 -20.64 23.23 -1.47
C HIS A 83 -20.01 22.02 -0.77
N LEU A 84 -19.99 20.86 -1.44
CA LEU A 84 -19.31 19.68 -0.91
C LEU A 84 -17.79 19.88 -0.89
N GLU A 85 -17.22 20.43 -1.98
CA GLU A 85 -15.80 20.72 -2.07
C GLU A 85 -15.38 21.77 -1.02
N GLN A 86 -16.15 22.85 -0.86
CA GLN A 86 -15.93 23.86 0.17
C GLN A 86 -15.99 23.26 1.58
N LEU A 87 -16.94 22.35 1.85
CA LEU A 87 -17.01 21.63 3.13
C LEU A 87 -15.77 20.77 3.38
N ILE A 88 -15.27 20.06 2.37
CA ILE A 88 -14.06 19.21 2.48
C ILE A 88 -12.83 20.08 2.78
N GLN A 89 -12.66 21.18 2.05
CA GLN A 89 -11.52 22.07 2.21
C GLN A 89 -11.52 22.75 3.59
N THR A 90 -12.67 23.28 4.02
CA THR A 90 -12.82 23.95 5.32
C THR A 90 -12.65 22.99 6.49
N ASP A 91 -13.14 21.75 6.40
CA ASP A 91 -12.92 20.70 7.42
C ASP A 91 -11.42 20.41 7.59
N ARG A 92 -10.67 20.29 6.48
CA ARG A 92 -9.22 20.08 6.50
C ARG A 92 -8.49 21.25 7.16
N ARG A 93 -8.91 22.48 6.85
CA ARG A 93 -8.33 23.71 7.42
C ARG A 93 -8.58 23.81 8.91
N MET A 94 -9.83 23.66 9.34
CA MET A 94 -10.25 23.73 10.74
C MET A 94 -9.48 22.74 11.61
N ARG A 95 -9.31 21.49 11.14
CA ARG A 95 -8.47 20.48 11.81
C ARG A 95 -7.02 20.94 11.98
N SER A 96 -6.43 21.57 10.97
CA SER A 96 -5.05 22.07 11.03
C SER A 96 -4.87 23.26 11.99
N MET A 97 -5.93 24.04 12.21
CA MET A 97 -5.91 25.23 13.08
C MET A 97 -6.35 24.96 14.52
N ALA A 98 -6.76 23.73 14.84
CA ALA A 98 -7.42 23.37 16.10
C ALA A 98 -8.63 24.28 16.44
N VAL A 99 -9.27 24.86 15.42
CA VAL A 99 -10.47 25.68 15.58
C VAL A 99 -11.65 24.74 15.71
N ALA A 100 -12.35 24.84 16.85
CA ALA A 100 -13.35 23.85 17.25
C ALA A 100 -14.80 24.22 16.89
N LYS A 101 -15.09 25.43 16.38
CA LYS A 101 -16.48 25.92 16.32
C LYS A 101 -16.81 26.63 15.02
N VAL A 102 -17.88 26.15 14.38
CA VAL A 102 -18.65 26.88 13.37
C VAL A 102 -19.46 27.98 14.07
N PRO A 103 -19.59 29.19 13.48
CA PRO A 103 -20.39 30.27 14.04
C PRO A 103 -21.86 29.88 14.24
N ALA A 104 -22.50 30.56 15.19
CA ALA A 104 -23.61 30.03 15.99
C ALA A 104 -25.04 30.21 15.43
N LYS A 105 -25.24 30.25 14.11
CA LYS A 105 -26.62 30.30 13.53
C LYS A 105 -26.71 29.48 12.25
N LEU A 106 -26.84 28.17 12.41
CA LEU A 106 -27.22 27.27 11.34
C LEU A 106 -28.74 27.06 11.36
N SER A 107 -29.32 26.76 10.22
CA SER A 107 -30.69 26.27 10.11
C SER A 107 -30.80 24.90 10.79
N PRO A 108 -31.98 24.50 11.29
CA PRO A 108 -32.14 23.19 11.92
C PRO A 108 -31.70 22.01 11.03
N ALA A 109 -31.84 22.13 9.71
CA ALA A 109 -31.37 21.12 8.76
C ALA A 109 -29.83 21.08 8.66
N ALA A 110 -29.18 22.25 8.61
CA ALA A 110 -27.72 22.34 8.61
C ALA A 110 -27.11 21.89 9.94
N GLU A 111 -27.77 22.18 11.07
CA GLU A 111 -27.40 21.65 12.39
C GLU A 111 -27.50 20.12 12.44
N ASP A 112 -28.56 19.54 11.88
CA ASP A 112 -28.72 18.08 11.84
C ASP A 112 -27.65 17.42 10.94
N LEU A 113 -27.35 18.01 9.77
CA LEU A 113 -26.27 17.57 8.90
C LEU A 113 -24.91 17.67 9.60
N GLN A 114 -24.63 18.77 10.30
CA GLN A 114 -23.40 18.95 11.05
C GLN A 114 -23.26 17.89 12.16
N ALA A 115 -24.33 17.64 12.90
CA ALA A 115 -24.35 16.62 13.95
C ALA A 115 -24.11 15.21 13.37
N TRP A 116 -24.76 14.88 12.25
CA TRP A 116 -24.56 13.62 11.55
C TRP A 116 -23.11 13.45 11.07
N LEU A 117 -22.54 14.48 10.41
CA LEU A 117 -21.14 14.49 9.99
C LEU A 117 -20.19 14.35 11.18
N GLY A 118 -20.48 15.01 12.29
CA GLY A 118 -19.71 14.90 13.54
C GLY A 118 -19.64 13.46 14.01
N VAL A 119 -20.78 12.77 14.09
CA VAL A 119 -20.86 11.34 14.45
C VAL A 119 -20.07 10.47 13.48
N MET A 120 -20.24 10.65 12.17
CA MET A 120 -19.60 9.80 11.16
C MET A 120 -18.08 10.01 11.07
N LYS A 121 -17.58 11.16 11.52
CA LYS A 121 -16.14 11.50 11.53
C LYS A 121 -15.47 11.16 12.87
N ASP A 122 -16.24 10.99 13.94
CA ASP A 122 -15.71 10.67 15.26
C ASP A 122 -15.22 9.22 15.31
N ARG A 123 -14.12 8.99 16.01
CA ARG A 123 -13.59 7.63 16.28
C ARG A 123 -14.36 6.93 17.40
N ASN A 124 -15.02 7.69 18.28
CA ASN A 124 -15.84 7.16 19.36
C ASN A 124 -17.16 7.95 19.49
N PRO A 125 -18.03 7.90 18.46
CA PRO A 125 -19.27 8.66 18.45
C PRO A 125 -20.23 8.27 19.59
N SER A 126 -21.00 9.24 20.10
CA SER A 126 -22.04 8.99 21.11
C SER A 126 -23.16 8.12 20.55
N LYS A 127 -23.31 6.92 21.12
CA LYS A 127 -24.36 5.96 20.76
C LYS A 127 -25.74 6.45 21.20
N GLU A 128 -25.80 7.15 22.32
CA GLU A 128 -27.02 7.72 22.90
C GLU A 128 -27.60 8.79 21.97
N LEU A 129 -26.75 9.69 21.45
CA LEU A 129 -27.15 10.70 20.48
C LEU A 129 -27.72 10.06 19.22
N ILE A 130 -27.04 9.05 18.67
CA ILE A 130 -27.46 8.36 17.45
C ILE A 130 -28.81 7.68 17.66
N ALA A 131 -28.98 6.96 18.78
CA ALA A 131 -30.24 6.30 19.10
C ALA A 131 -31.38 7.32 19.28
N ALA A 132 -31.13 8.46 19.93
CA ALA A 132 -32.12 9.52 20.10
C ALA A 132 -32.49 10.19 18.77
N LYS A 133 -31.50 10.48 17.92
CA LYS A 133 -31.70 11.06 16.59
C LYS A 133 -32.43 10.11 15.65
N TRP A 134 -32.12 8.82 15.68
CA TRP A 134 -32.87 7.80 14.95
C TRP A 134 -34.34 7.77 15.36
N LYS A 135 -34.60 7.67 16.67
CA LYS A 135 -35.97 7.58 17.20
C LYS A 135 -36.84 8.79 16.86
N SER A 136 -36.26 9.99 16.86
CA SER A 136 -36.96 11.25 16.61
C SER A 136 -37.12 11.57 15.12
N SER A 137 -36.09 11.39 14.31
CA SER A 137 -36.10 11.83 12.91
C SER A 137 -36.60 10.77 11.94
N ARG A 138 -36.35 9.48 12.24
CA ARG A 138 -36.64 8.34 11.35
C ARG A 138 -36.14 8.54 9.91
N ASN A 139 -35.05 9.29 9.73
CA ASN A 139 -34.52 9.64 8.42
C ASN A 139 -33.34 8.75 7.99
N LEU A 140 -33.03 8.78 6.68
CA LEU A 140 -32.02 7.91 6.07
C LEU A 140 -30.58 8.13 6.61
N PRO A 141 -30.09 9.37 6.80
CA PRO A 141 -28.79 9.61 7.41
C PRO A 141 -28.63 8.95 8.79
N TRP A 142 -29.61 9.13 9.68
CA TRP A 142 -29.53 8.58 11.03
C TRP A 142 -29.76 7.06 11.07
N LEU A 143 -30.52 6.48 10.14
CA LEU A 143 -30.56 5.03 9.94
C LEU A 143 -29.17 4.47 9.61
N LEU A 144 -28.47 5.11 8.65
CA LEU A 144 -27.13 4.70 8.25
C LEU A 144 -26.13 4.84 9.40
N ALA A 145 -26.16 5.97 10.12
CA ALA A 145 -25.29 6.18 11.28
C ALA A 145 -25.54 5.13 12.38
N ALA A 146 -26.81 4.81 12.66
CA ALA A 146 -27.18 3.80 13.64
C ALA A 146 -26.66 2.41 13.25
N LEU A 147 -26.80 1.98 11.99
CA LEU A 147 -26.25 0.70 11.51
C LEU A 147 -24.71 0.67 11.45
N ALA A 148 -24.09 1.83 11.24
CA ALA A 148 -22.63 1.95 11.18
C ALA A 148 -21.97 1.87 12.57
N VAL A 149 -22.62 2.44 13.59
CA VAL A 149 -22.00 2.69 14.90
C VAL A 149 -22.55 1.78 16.01
N LEU A 150 -23.85 1.50 16.02
CA LEU A 150 -24.44 0.72 17.11
C LEU A 150 -23.96 -0.74 17.02
N PRO A 151 -23.64 -1.38 18.16
CA PRO A 151 -23.29 -2.80 18.17
C PRO A 151 -24.41 -3.67 17.61
N THR A 152 -24.06 -4.82 17.03
CA THR A 152 -25.05 -5.79 16.53
C THR A 152 -25.98 -6.33 17.61
N LYS A 153 -25.54 -6.30 18.88
CA LYS A 153 -26.31 -6.70 20.06
C LYS A 153 -27.21 -5.60 20.62
N ASP A 154 -27.21 -4.40 20.03
CA ASP A 154 -28.06 -3.31 20.48
C ASP A 154 -29.55 -3.66 20.28
N PRO A 155 -30.45 -3.34 21.23
CA PRO A 155 -31.88 -3.62 21.10
C PRO A 155 -32.53 -3.02 19.85
N LEU A 156 -32.01 -1.91 19.33
CA LEU A 156 -32.51 -1.28 18.10
C LEU A 156 -32.09 -2.02 16.84
N HIS A 157 -31.13 -2.94 16.90
CA HIS A 157 -30.50 -3.49 15.70
C HIS A 157 -31.49 -4.22 14.79
N LYS A 158 -32.42 -4.98 15.36
CA LYS A 158 -33.49 -5.65 14.60
C LYS A 158 -34.40 -4.65 13.87
N GLU A 159 -34.81 -3.60 14.57
CA GLU A 159 -35.66 -2.55 14.00
C GLU A 159 -34.95 -1.82 12.85
N LEU A 160 -33.68 -1.48 13.03
CA LEU A 160 -32.84 -0.83 12.02
C LEU A 160 -32.66 -1.72 10.78
N ALA A 161 -32.46 -3.02 11.00
CA ALA A 161 -32.35 -4.01 9.94
C ALA A 161 -33.64 -4.14 9.12
N ASP A 162 -34.78 -4.24 9.81
CA ASP A 162 -36.10 -4.33 9.18
C ASP A 162 -36.36 -3.08 8.34
N GLU A 163 -36.05 -1.88 8.86
CA GLU A 163 -36.25 -0.63 8.13
C GLU A 163 -35.32 -0.50 6.92
N ALA A 164 -34.04 -0.86 7.07
CA ALA A 164 -33.10 -0.87 5.95
C ALA A 164 -33.52 -1.85 4.84
N SER A 165 -34.15 -2.98 5.20
CA SER A 165 -34.60 -3.99 4.22
C SER A 165 -35.78 -3.53 3.37
N ARG A 166 -36.57 -2.55 3.84
CA ARG A 166 -37.73 -1.98 3.12
C ARG A 166 -37.33 -0.93 2.09
N LEU A 167 -36.11 -0.39 2.18
CA LEU A 167 -35.68 0.67 1.29
C LEU A 167 -35.44 0.17 -0.15
N PRO A 168 -35.77 0.99 -1.18
CA PRO A 168 -35.47 0.65 -2.56
C PRO A 168 -33.98 0.37 -2.79
N LYS A 169 -33.67 -0.61 -3.65
CA LYS A 169 -32.28 -0.98 -3.99
C LYS A 169 -31.48 0.18 -4.60
N ASN A 170 -32.16 1.10 -5.29
CA ASN A 170 -31.60 2.31 -5.90
C ASN A 170 -31.55 3.51 -4.95
N SER A 171 -31.84 3.33 -3.65
CA SER A 171 -31.63 4.37 -2.65
C SER A 171 -30.17 4.86 -2.69
N PRO A 172 -29.91 6.17 -2.54
CA PRO A 172 -28.55 6.72 -2.47
C PRO A 172 -27.67 6.06 -1.41
N ALA A 173 -28.26 5.57 -0.31
CA ALA A 173 -27.54 4.87 0.76
C ALA A 173 -27.52 3.34 0.58
N GLY A 174 -28.09 2.81 -0.51
CA GLY A 174 -28.37 1.38 -0.66
C GLY A 174 -27.13 0.49 -0.55
N VAL A 175 -25.98 0.91 -1.09
CA VAL A 175 -24.72 0.16 -0.97
C VAL A 175 -24.22 0.15 0.47
N SER A 176 -24.21 1.31 1.15
CA SER A 176 -23.73 1.44 2.52
C SER A 176 -24.62 0.69 3.52
N LEU A 177 -25.95 0.74 3.34
CA LEU A 177 -26.89 -0.03 4.15
C LEU A 177 -26.69 -1.53 3.97
N ARG A 178 -26.57 -2.00 2.71
CA ARG A 178 -26.27 -3.42 2.45
C ARG A 178 -24.96 -3.85 3.08
N TRP A 179 -23.92 -3.01 2.99
CA TRP A 179 -22.63 -3.27 3.63
C TRP A 179 -22.80 -3.48 5.14
N HIS A 180 -23.44 -2.54 5.85
CA HIS A 180 -23.58 -2.67 7.30
C HIS A 180 -24.48 -3.85 7.69
N MET A 181 -25.51 -4.15 6.91
CA MET A 181 -26.34 -5.34 7.11
C MET A 181 -25.55 -6.65 6.93
N THR A 182 -24.72 -6.74 5.89
CA THR A 182 -23.84 -7.90 5.67
C THR A 182 -22.81 -8.03 6.78
N ARG A 183 -22.13 -6.94 7.14
CA ARG A 183 -21.18 -6.90 8.26
C ARG A 183 -21.83 -7.38 9.55
N SER A 184 -23.01 -6.87 9.89
CA SER A 184 -23.75 -7.28 11.07
C SER A 184 -24.10 -8.77 11.09
N ALA A 185 -24.54 -9.30 9.94
CA ALA A 185 -24.83 -10.72 9.81
C ALA A 185 -23.58 -11.59 10.03
N VAL A 186 -22.43 -11.17 9.51
CA VAL A 186 -21.15 -11.85 9.70
C VAL A 186 -20.69 -11.77 11.16
N GLU A 187 -20.73 -10.58 11.78
CA GLU A 187 -20.34 -10.39 13.19
C GLU A 187 -21.21 -11.17 14.19
N SER A 188 -22.45 -11.47 13.81
CA SER A 188 -23.41 -12.19 14.66
C SER A 188 -23.43 -13.69 14.39
N ALA A 189 -22.73 -14.14 13.34
CA ALA A 189 -22.70 -15.54 12.93
C ALA A 189 -21.83 -16.38 13.88
N SER A 190 -22.11 -17.68 13.93
CA SER A 190 -21.18 -18.62 14.54
C SER A 190 -19.90 -18.70 13.70
N PRO A 191 -18.72 -19.02 14.29
CA PRO A 191 -17.48 -19.11 13.53
C PRO A 191 -17.53 -20.04 12.30
N ALA A 192 -18.36 -21.09 12.35
CA ALA A 192 -18.55 -22.03 11.25
C ALA A 192 -19.36 -21.44 10.07
N ASP A 193 -20.20 -20.44 10.33
CA ASP A 193 -21.11 -19.85 9.34
C ASP A 193 -20.53 -18.60 8.66
N VAL A 194 -19.48 -17.98 9.23
CA VAL A 194 -18.87 -16.74 8.73
C VAL A 194 -18.39 -16.91 7.29
N LEU A 195 -17.57 -17.92 7.00
CA LEU A 195 -16.99 -18.11 5.67
C LEU A 195 -18.05 -18.36 4.58
N PRO A 196 -19.05 -19.24 4.77
CA PRO A 196 -20.18 -19.37 3.85
C PRO A 196 -20.93 -18.04 3.60
N LEU A 197 -21.17 -17.24 4.64
CA LEU A 197 -21.84 -15.94 4.52
C LEU A 197 -21.00 -14.94 3.72
N VAL A 198 -19.70 -14.85 3.99
CA VAL A 198 -18.76 -14.00 3.24
C VAL A 198 -18.72 -14.40 1.77
N ARG A 199 -18.63 -15.70 1.47
CA ARG A 199 -18.64 -16.21 0.08
C ARG A 199 -19.91 -15.84 -0.66
N LYS A 200 -21.07 -15.99 0.00
CA LYS A 200 -22.36 -15.56 -0.56
C LYS A 200 -22.40 -14.04 -0.77
N ALA A 201 -21.85 -13.26 0.15
CA ALA A 201 -21.79 -11.81 0.01
C ALA A 201 -20.91 -11.40 -1.17
N LEU A 202 -19.75 -12.03 -1.36
CA LEU A 202 -18.80 -11.74 -2.46
C LEU A 202 -19.36 -12.04 -3.86
N GLN A 203 -20.50 -12.74 -3.98
CA GLN A 203 -21.21 -12.93 -5.25
C GLN A 203 -21.98 -11.68 -5.70
N GLN A 204 -22.11 -10.66 -4.84
CA GLN A 204 -22.78 -9.40 -5.13
C GLN A 204 -21.77 -8.33 -5.60
N PRO A 205 -22.21 -7.33 -6.39
CA PRO A 205 -21.35 -6.20 -6.75
C PRO A 205 -21.10 -5.31 -5.53
N TRP A 206 -19.82 -5.14 -5.20
CA TRP A 206 -19.35 -4.31 -4.09
C TRP A 206 -18.37 -3.24 -4.59
N PRO A 207 -18.33 -2.05 -3.96
CA PRO A 207 -17.18 -1.17 -4.06
C PRO A 207 -15.90 -1.88 -3.61
N ALA A 208 -14.76 -1.46 -4.15
CA ALA A 208 -13.44 -2.03 -3.87
C ALA A 208 -13.14 -2.22 -2.38
N TRP A 209 -13.48 -1.21 -1.56
CA TRP A 209 -13.23 -1.24 -0.11
C TRP A 209 -14.08 -2.31 0.60
N ALA A 210 -15.33 -2.51 0.20
CA ALA A 210 -16.25 -3.45 0.81
C ALA A 210 -15.88 -4.89 0.44
N GLU A 211 -15.53 -5.13 -0.83
CA GLU A 211 -15.04 -6.43 -1.27
C GLU A 211 -13.76 -6.83 -0.51
N THR A 212 -12.81 -5.90 -0.40
CA THR A 212 -11.55 -6.13 0.34
C THR A 212 -11.80 -6.44 1.81
N ALA A 213 -12.71 -5.73 2.46
CA ALA A 213 -13.07 -5.97 3.84
C ALA A 213 -13.76 -7.33 4.05
N LEU A 214 -14.68 -7.73 3.16
CA LEU A 214 -15.29 -9.07 3.20
C LEU A 214 -14.24 -10.17 3.04
N ARG A 215 -13.30 -10.02 2.10
CA ARG A 215 -12.22 -11.00 1.89
C ARG A 215 -11.34 -11.12 3.12
N LYS A 216 -10.98 -10.00 3.75
CA LYS A 216 -10.22 -9.99 5.02
C LYS A 216 -10.97 -10.78 6.11
N GLU A 217 -12.25 -10.51 6.29
CA GLU A 217 -13.09 -11.19 7.28
C GLU A 217 -13.16 -12.70 7.01
N GLY A 218 -13.43 -13.10 5.76
CA GLY A 218 -13.47 -14.51 5.38
C GLY A 218 -12.12 -15.23 5.58
N ARG A 219 -10.99 -14.55 5.34
CA ARG A 219 -9.64 -15.11 5.56
C ARG A 219 -9.38 -15.43 7.03
N ALA A 220 -9.82 -14.58 7.96
CA ALA A 220 -9.64 -14.80 9.40
C ALA A 220 -10.36 -16.07 9.88
N HIS A 221 -11.43 -16.46 9.19
CA HIS A 221 -12.24 -17.64 9.48
C HIS A 221 -11.94 -18.85 8.59
N ALA A 222 -10.92 -18.77 7.72
CA ALA A 222 -10.53 -19.89 6.87
C ALA A 222 -9.83 -20.98 7.70
N SER A 223 -10.37 -22.20 7.66
CA SER A 223 -9.85 -23.37 8.37
C SER A 223 -8.96 -24.26 7.52
N THR A 224 -8.78 -23.94 6.24
CA THR A 224 -7.89 -24.66 5.32
C THR A 224 -7.09 -23.69 4.46
N LEU A 225 -5.93 -24.15 3.96
CA LEU A 225 -5.13 -23.40 2.99
C LEU A 225 -5.94 -23.08 1.73
N HIS A 226 -6.75 -24.03 1.25
CA HIS A 226 -7.60 -23.82 0.07
C HIS A 226 -8.59 -22.69 0.31
N ASP A 227 -9.37 -22.74 1.40
CA ASP A 227 -10.34 -21.69 1.72
C ASP A 227 -9.68 -20.31 1.83
N TRP A 228 -8.54 -20.24 2.52
CA TRP A 228 -7.77 -19.01 2.67
C TRP A 228 -7.23 -18.50 1.32
N SER A 229 -6.76 -19.41 0.45
CA SER A 229 -6.22 -19.08 -0.88
C SER A 229 -7.26 -18.47 -1.84
N THR A 230 -8.54 -18.79 -1.68
CA THR A 230 -9.61 -18.19 -2.49
C THR A 230 -9.85 -16.70 -2.18
N LEU A 231 -9.25 -16.20 -1.09
CA LEU A 231 -9.50 -14.86 -0.55
C LEU A 231 -8.24 -13.97 -0.47
N LEU A 232 -7.13 -14.34 -1.11
CA LEU A 232 -5.84 -13.61 -1.04
C LEU A 232 -5.87 -12.19 -1.60
N GLY A 233 -6.78 -11.97 -2.54
CA GLY A 233 -6.90 -10.73 -3.30
C GLY A 233 -7.42 -9.55 -2.49
N SER A 234 -6.91 -8.36 -2.76
CA SER A 234 -7.51 -7.08 -2.41
C SER A 234 -7.75 -6.25 -3.68
N ARG A 235 -8.76 -5.37 -3.61
CA ARG A 235 -9.00 -4.36 -4.63
C ARG A 235 -8.25 -3.09 -4.24
N ILE A 236 -7.74 -2.38 -5.23
CA ILE A 236 -7.21 -1.03 -5.01
C ILE A 236 -8.39 -0.12 -4.70
N VAL A 237 -8.32 0.56 -3.56
CA VAL A 237 -9.33 1.55 -3.16
C VAL A 237 -8.91 2.94 -3.60
N ARG A 238 -7.60 3.23 -3.61
CA ARG A 238 -7.02 4.53 -3.89
C ARG A 238 -5.52 4.41 -4.15
N LEU A 239 -4.98 5.24 -5.04
CA LEU A 239 -3.54 5.47 -5.14
C LEU A 239 -3.21 6.83 -4.52
N SER A 240 -2.17 6.89 -3.69
CA SER A 240 -1.67 8.16 -3.17
C SER A 240 -0.16 8.21 -3.33
N GLU A 241 0.34 9.30 -3.90
CA GLU A 241 1.77 9.58 -3.95
C GLU A 241 2.00 10.92 -3.25
N TYR A 242 2.97 11.00 -2.34
CA TYR A 242 3.37 12.24 -1.66
C TYR A 242 2.22 13.11 -1.10
N GLY A 243 1.14 12.50 -0.63
CA GLY A 243 -0.01 13.23 -0.06
C GLY A 243 -0.93 13.92 -1.08
N GLY A 244 -0.68 13.72 -2.39
CA GLY A 244 -1.58 14.06 -3.48
C GLY A 244 -2.46 12.87 -3.89
N ASP A 245 -3.69 13.17 -4.29
CA ASP A 245 -4.65 12.18 -4.79
C ASP A 245 -4.34 11.82 -6.24
N TRP A 246 -3.85 10.60 -6.47
CA TRP A 246 -3.87 9.99 -7.80
C TRP A 246 -5.11 9.12 -7.90
N GLY A 247 -6.27 9.77 -8.07
CA GLY A 247 -7.53 9.16 -8.50
C GLY A 247 -7.94 7.80 -7.90
N GLY A 248 -8.81 7.10 -8.62
CA GLY A 248 -9.50 5.88 -8.18
C GLY A 248 -8.84 4.59 -8.66
N ALA A 249 -9.51 3.46 -8.46
CA ALA A 249 -9.05 2.14 -8.92
C ALA A 249 -8.84 2.04 -10.44
N ASP A 250 -9.46 2.93 -11.22
CA ASP A 250 -9.32 3.01 -12.68
C ASP A 250 -7.97 3.59 -13.12
N ASP A 251 -7.19 4.16 -12.21
CA ASP A 251 -5.91 4.83 -12.47
C ASP A 251 -4.69 3.93 -12.24
N LEU A 252 -4.89 2.60 -12.33
CA LEU A 252 -3.79 1.65 -12.28
C LEU A 252 -2.72 2.00 -13.33
N PRO A 253 -1.42 2.01 -12.97
CA PRO A 253 -0.38 2.23 -13.95
C PRO A 253 -0.48 1.22 -15.10
N GLU A 254 -0.29 1.68 -16.34
CA GLU A 254 -0.52 0.88 -17.55
C GLU A 254 0.29 -0.43 -17.55
N THR A 255 1.49 -0.43 -16.98
CA THR A 255 2.34 -1.62 -16.83
C THR A 255 1.69 -2.67 -15.92
N THR A 256 1.14 -2.25 -14.78
CA THR A 256 0.38 -3.11 -13.86
C THR A 256 -0.92 -3.58 -14.50
N ALA A 257 -1.66 -2.68 -15.15
CA ALA A 257 -2.91 -3.00 -15.82
C ALA A 257 -2.72 -4.03 -16.95
N LYS A 258 -1.63 -3.95 -17.71
CA LYS A 258 -1.27 -4.94 -18.74
C LYS A 258 -0.98 -6.32 -18.16
N ARG A 259 -0.34 -6.40 -16.99
CA ARG A 259 0.03 -7.69 -16.37
C ARG A 259 -1.13 -8.36 -15.65
N TYR A 260 -1.88 -7.61 -14.86
CA TYR A 260 -2.92 -8.17 -13.97
C TYR A 260 -4.35 -7.91 -14.48
N GLY A 261 -4.53 -7.03 -15.46
CA GLY A 261 -5.83 -6.52 -15.89
C GLY A 261 -6.15 -5.14 -15.28
N ARG A 262 -7.16 -4.45 -15.82
CA ARG A 262 -7.56 -3.09 -15.38
C ARG A 262 -8.22 -3.02 -14.01
N ASN A 263 -8.80 -4.11 -13.54
CA ASN A 263 -9.38 -4.19 -12.21
C ASN A 263 -9.01 -5.56 -11.59
N PRO A 264 -7.73 -5.75 -11.23
CA PRO A 264 -7.25 -7.00 -10.70
C PRO A 264 -7.56 -7.15 -9.21
N LEU A 265 -7.56 -8.40 -8.76
CA LEU A 265 -7.34 -8.72 -7.36
C LEU A 265 -5.84 -8.89 -7.16
N LEU A 266 -5.21 -7.95 -6.46
CA LEU A 266 -3.79 -7.97 -6.17
C LEU A 266 -3.54 -8.65 -4.83
N LEU A 267 -2.32 -9.11 -4.58
CA LEU A 267 -1.99 -9.72 -3.30
C LEU A 267 -2.13 -8.68 -2.17
N ASP A 268 -2.99 -8.97 -1.20
CA ASP A 268 -3.22 -8.10 -0.05
C ASP A 268 -1.92 -7.93 0.76
N PRO A 269 -1.55 -6.71 1.22
CA PRO A 269 -0.34 -6.52 2.03
C PRO A 269 -0.30 -7.37 3.30
N VAL A 270 -1.43 -7.58 3.99
CA VAL A 270 -1.50 -8.45 5.18
C VAL A 270 -1.26 -9.90 4.80
N VAL A 271 -1.79 -10.34 3.67
CA VAL A 271 -1.55 -11.69 3.13
C VAL A 271 -0.07 -11.86 2.78
N THR A 272 0.54 -10.84 2.19
CA THR A 272 1.97 -10.82 1.88
C THR A 272 2.82 -10.94 3.14
N GLU A 273 2.46 -10.24 4.22
CA GLU A 273 3.10 -10.39 5.53
C GLU A 273 2.93 -11.80 6.10
N GLN A 274 1.74 -12.39 6.02
CA GLN A 274 1.48 -13.77 6.47
C GLN A 274 2.34 -14.77 5.68
N LEU A 275 2.34 -14.69 4.35
CA LEU A 275 3.16 -15.54 3.49
C LEU A 275 4.64 -15.41 3.85
N ASN A 276 5.14 -14.18 3.91
CA ASN A 276 6.53 -13.92 4.21
C ASN A 276 6.92 -14.49 5.57
N PHE A 277 6.22 -14.13 6.64
CA PHE A 277 6.67 -14.32 8.02
C PHE A 277 6.07 -15.51 8.77
N GLN A 278 5.04 -16.16 8.23
CA GLN A 278 4.29 -17.20 8.94
C GLN A 278 4.18 -18.51 8.16
N PHE A 279 4.38 -18.50 6.84
CA PHE A 279 4.24 -19.69 6.01
C PHE A 279 5.61 -20.34 5.76
N PRO A 280 5.78 -21.64 6.11
CA PRO A 280 6.93 -22.40 5.68
C PRO A 280 6.89 -22.66 4.16
N LEU A 281 8.05 -22.89 3.55
CA LEU A 281 8.21 -23.01 2.09
C LEU A 281 7.26 -24.06 1.47
N HIS A 282 6.97 -25.15 2.15
CA HIS A 282 6.09 -26.19 1.60
C HIS A 282 4.64 -25.70 1.40
N LEU A 283 4.15 -24.75 2.21
CA LEU A 283 2.82 -24.14 2.01
C LEU A 283 2.83 -23.14 0.85
N TRP A 284 3.96 -22.47 0.58
CA TRP A 284 4.13 -21.68 -0.64
C TRP A 284 4.03 -22.57 -1.88
N GLU A 285 4.70 -23.73 -1.88
CA GLU A 285 4.63 -24.70 -2.97
C GLU A 285 3.19 -25.20 -3.19
N ALA A 286 2.49 -25.54 -2.10
CA ALA A 286 1.09 -25.97 -2.17
C ALA A 286 0.19 -24.87 -2.76
N LEU A 287 0.41 -23.61 -2.38
CA LEU A 287 -0.33 -22.47 -2.92
C LEU A 287 -0.04 -22.24 -4.41
N ILE A 288 1.23 -22.29 -4.82
CA ILE A 288 1.65 -22.10 -6.22
C ILE A 288 1.10 -23.22 -7.11
N GLY A 289 1.06 -24.46 -6.59
CA GLY A 289 0.47 -25.61 -7.28
C GLY A 289 -1.06 -25.57 -7.37
N SER A 290 -1.74 -24.66 -6.66
CA SER A 290 -3.19 -24.56 -6.69
C SER A 290 -3.71 -24.05 -8.04
N PRO A 291 -4.74 -24.69 -8.63
CA PRO A 291 -5.38 -24.20 -9.84
C PRO A 291 -6.11 -22.87 -9.63
N ASP A 292 -6.51 -22.55 -8.39
CA ASP A 292 -7.30 -21.36 -8.06
C ASP A 292 -6.47 -20.07 -8.04
N LEU A 293 -5.15 -20.19 -7.98
CA LEU A 293 -4.26 -19.04 -7.98
C LEU A 293 -4.14 -18.45 -9.39
N PRO A 294 -4.50 -17.16 -9.61
CA PRO A 294 -4.37 -16.53 -10.92
C PRO A 294 -2.93 -16.63 -11.47
N PRO A 295 -2.74 -16.88 -12.79
CA PRO A 295 -1.42 -17.14 -13.35
C PRO A 295 -0.35 -16.07 -13.05
N ALA A 296 -0.74 -14.79 -13.06
CA ALA A 296 0.18 -13.69 -12.75
C ALA A 296 0.67 -13.75 -11.29
N LEU A 297 -0.25 -13.94 -10.33
CA LEU A 297 0.09 -14.09 -8.91
C LEU A 297 0.87 -15.38 -8.65
N ARG A 298 0.56 -16.47 -9.35
CA ARG A 298 1.31 -17.72 -9.28
C ARG A 298 2.77 -17.51 -9.64
N MET A 299 3.03 -16.81 -10.73
CA MET A 299 4.39 -16.51 -11.17
C MET A 299 5.13 -15.62 -10.16
N ASP A 300 4.49 -14.56 -9.67
CA ASP A 300 5.12 -13.66 -8.70
C ASP A 300 5.48 -14.39 -7.39
N LEU A 301 4.58 -15.23 -6.87
CA LEU A 301 4.86 -16.05 -5.69
C LEU A 301 5.93 -17.10 -5.96
N ALA A 302 5.98 -17.68 -7.17
CA ALA A 302 6.98 -18.66 -7.55
C ALA A 302 8.39 -18.06 -7.59
N HIS A 303 8.56 -16.81 -8.04
CA HIS A 303 9.86 -16.12 -7.98
C HIS A 303 10.37 -16.00 -6.56
N SER A 304 9.50 -15.63 -5.62
CA SER A 304 9.89 -15.51 -4.21
C SER A 304 10.12 -16.85 -3.55
N ALA A 305 9.25 -17.83 -3.78
CA ALA A 305 9.40 -19.18 -3.25
C ALA A 305 10.66 -19.88 -3.78
N TRP A 306 10.98 -19.72 -5.07
CA TRP A 306 12.21 -20.27 -5.64
C TRP A 306 13.45 -19.62 -5.02
N THR A 307 13.43 -18.29 -4.83
CA THR A 307 14.51 -17.57 -4.14
C THR A 307 14.68 -18.07 -2.70
N ARG A 308 13.57 -18.31 -1.96
CA ARG A 308 13.63 -18.94 -0.63
C ARG A 308 14.22 -20.35 -0.70
N ALA A 309 13.81 -21.16 -1.66
CA ALA A 309 14.28 -22.53 -1.81
C ALA A 309 15.81 -22.62 -2.01
N VAL A 310 16.38 -21.75 -2.87
CA VAL A 310 17.84 -21.72 -3.07
C VAL A 310 18.60 -21.25 -1.82
N LEU A 311 18.10 -20.24 -1.11
CA LEU A 311 18.73 -19.75 0.13
C LEU A 311 18.64 -20.76 1.28
N LEU A 312 17.53 -21.49 1.36
CA LEU A 312 17.33 -22.59 2.30
C LEU A 312 18.06 -23.88 1.90
N GLN A 313 18.67 -23.90 0.70
CA GLN A 313 19.28 -25.08 0.08
C GLN A 313 18.31 -26.27 -0.04
N ASN A 314 17.02 -25.98 -0.20
CA ASN A 314 16.00 -26.98 -0.47
C ASN A 314 15.88 -27.20 -1.99
N TRP A 315 16.81 -28.01 -2.52
CA TRP A 315 16.91 -28.26 -3.96
C TRP A 315 15.71 -29.03 -4.53
N GLY A 316 14.99 -29.80 -3.70
CA GLY A 316 13.75 -30.44 -4.11
C GLY A 316 12.66 -29.43 -4.44
N SER A 317 12.47 -28.44 -3.56
CA SER A 317 11.53 -27.34 -3.79
C SER A 317 11.97 -26.42 -4.94
N GLU A 318 13.26 -26.09 -5.02
CA GLU A 318 13.85 -25.33 -6.13
C GLU A 318 13.46 -25.95 -7.49
N SER A 319 13.68 -27.25 -7.64
CA SER A 319 13.41 -27.96 -8.90
C SER A 319 11.92 -28.02 -9.25
N ARG A 320 11.04 -28.18 -8.25
CA ARG A 320 9.58 -28.15 -8.47
C ARG A 320 9.06 -26.75 -8.84
N LEU A 321 9.66 -25.71 -8.28
CA LEU A 321 9.24 -24.32 -8.50
C LEU A 321 9.73 -23.75 -9.83
N LYS A 322 10.83 -24.30 -10.40
CA LYS A 322 11.44 -23.81 -11.64
C LYS A 322 10.45 -23.67 -12.81
N GLY A 323 9.50 -24.59 -12.93
CA GLY A 323 8.50 -24.59 -14.01
C GLY A 323 7.50 -23.43 -13.95
N TYR A 324 7.37 -22.75 -12.81
CA TYR A 324 6.43 -21.64 -12.61
C TYR A 324 7.07 -20.26 -12.79
N LEU A 325 8.39 -20.18 -13.00
CA LEU A 325 9.09 -18.91 -13.12
C LEU A 325 8.88 -18.29 -14.50
N ASP A 326 9.10 -16.98 -14.58
CA ASP A 326 9.26 -16.28 -15.86
C ASP A 326 10.29 -16.99 -16.78
N PRO A 327 10.00 -17.19 -18.08
CA PRO A 327 10.89 -17.90 -18.99
C PRO A 327 12.32 -17.34 -19.06
N GLN A 328 12.51 -16.02 -18.91
CA GLN A 328 13.85 -15.43 -18.90
C GLN A 328 14.65 -15.87 -17.68
N VAL A 329 14.00 -16.00 -16.52
CA VAL A 329 14.62 -16.51 -15.30
C VAL A 329 14.93 -18.01 -15.48
N GLN A 330 13.98 -18.80 -16.00
CA GLN A 330 14.21 -20.22 -16.25
C GLN A 330 15.43 -20.48 -17.14
N ALA A 331 15.56 -19.70 -18.23
CA ALA A 331 16.65 -19.81 -19.19
C ALA A 331 18.01 -19.42 -18.59
N ALA A 332 18.03 -18.54 -17.59
CA ALA A 332 19.25 -18.14 -16.90
C ALA A 332 19.73 -19.17 -15.86
N ILE A 333 18.83 -20.00 -15.34
CA ILE A 333 19.17 -21.04 -14.34
C ILE A 333 19.90 -22.20 -15.02
N PRO A 334 21.15 -22.54 -14.63
CA PRO A 334 21.86 -23.70 -15.16
C PRO A 334 21.02 -24.98 -15.06
N LYS A 335 21.04 -25.81 -16.11
CA LYS A 335 20.22 -27.04 -16.15
C LYS A 335 20.61 -28.03 -15.05
N ASP A 336 21.88 -28.05 -14.69
CA ASP A 336 22.50 -28.95 -13.72
C ASP A 336 22.80 -28.27 -12.37
N LEU A 337 22.21 -27.10 -12.08
CA LEU A 337 22.54 -26.27 -10.92
C LEU A 337 22.67 -27.08 -9.61
N HIS A 338 21.71 -27.96 -9.31
CA HIS A 338 21.72 -28.80 -8.11
C HIS A 338 22.92 -29.77 -8.07
N GLY A 339 23.31 -30.35 -9.21
CA GLY A 339 24.41 -31.32 -9.32
C GLY A 339 25.81 -30.71 -9.31
N LEU A 340 25.93 -29.38 -9.38
CA LEU A 340 27.21 -28.69 -9.32
C LEU A 340 27.86 -28.79 -7.94
N HIS A 341 29.20 -28.74 -7.91
CA HIS A 341 29.96 -28.60 -6.66
C HIS A 341 29.46 -27.39 -5.86
N PRO A 342 29.34 -27.46 -4.50
CA PRO A 342 28.70 -26.42 -3.70
C PRO A 342 29.19 -24.99 -3.98
N THR A 343 30.51 -24.78 -4.09
CA THR A 343 31.12 -23.48 -4.39
C THR A 343 30.72 -22.94 -5.77
N ILE A 344 30.65 -23.82 -6.79
CA ILE A 344 30.25 -23.45 -8.14
C ILE A 344 28.75 -23.18 -8.17
N ARG A 345 27.96 -24.03 -7.52
CA ARG A 345 26.51 -23.87 -7.38
C ARG A 345 26.15 -22.52 -6.76
N GLU A 346 26.79 -22.16 -5.64
CA GLU A 346 26.53 -20.87 -4.98
C GLU A 346 26.88 -19.68 -5.89
N PHE A 347 28.04 -19.72 -6.57
CA PHE A 347 28.43 -18.68 -7.52
C PHE A 347 27.45 -18.54 -8.68
N ARG A 348 27.00 -19.66 -9.27
CA ARG A 348 26.00 -19.67 -10.34
C ARG A 348 24.64 -19.15 -9.87
N THR A 349 24.21 -19.51 -8.66
CA THR A 349 22.98 -18.96 -8.06
C THR A 349 23.08 -17.44 -7.91
N VAL A 350 24.21 -16.93 -7.39
CA VAL A 350 24.43 -15.48 -7.26
C VAL A 350 24.46 -14.79 -8.62
N GLN A 351 24.99 -15.41 -9.67
CA GLN A 351 24.93 -14.86 -11.03
C GLN A 351 23.50 -14.71 -11.55
N VAL A 352 22.64 -15.71 -11.33
CA VAL A 352 21.22 -15.63 -11.68
C VAL A 352 20.56 -14.49 -10.90
N LEU A 353 20.71 -14.47 -9.57
CA LEU A 353 20.08 -13.44 -8.74
C LEU A 353 20.56 -12.03 -9.11
N MET A 354 21.86 -11.80 -9.34
CA MET A 354 22.36 -10.50 -9.81
C MET A 354 21.85 -10.11 -11.20
N ALA A 355 21.43 -11.06 -12.04
CA ALA A 355 20.84 -10.79 -13.34
C ALA A 355 19.39 -10.31 -13.25
N PHE A 356 18.70 -10.61 -12.15
CA PHE A 356 17.28 -10.28 -11.95
C PHE A 356 17.08 -9.53 -10.63
N PRO A 357 17.17 -8.19 -10.65
CA PRO A 357 16.90 -7.37 -9.48
C PRO A 357 15.52 -7.57 -8.84
N GLY A 358 14.53 -8.07 -9.58
CA GLY A 358 13.22 -8.38 -9.01
C GLY A 358 13.14 -9.68 -8.19
N LEU A 359 14.20 -10.50 -8.12
CA LEU A 359 14.20 -11.73 -7.33
C LEU A 359 14.50 -11.47 -5.86
N SER A 360 13.60 -11.90 -4.98
CA SER A 360 13.66 -11.69 -3.53
C SER A 360 13.02 -12.87 -2.80
N PRO A 361 13.53 -13.31 -1.62
CA PRO A 361 12.86 -14.32 -0.79
C PRO A 361 11.56 -13.80 -0.14
N LEU A 362 11.20 -12.55 -0.37
CA LEU A 362 9.96 -11.93 0.08
C LEU A 362 9.01 -11.78 -1.10
N ALA A 363 7.75 -12.16 -0.92
CA ALA A 363 6.68 -11.73 -1.79
C ALA A 363 6.39 -10.25 -1.58
N GLU A 364 5.86 -9.63 -2.64
CA GLU A 364 5.41 -8.25 -2.64
C GLU A 364 3.91 -8.20 -2.88
N GLY A 365 3.24 -7.35 -2.11
CA GLY A 365 1.81 -7.08 -2.22
C GLY A 365 1.54 -5.84 -3.07
N GLY A 366 0.29 -5.67 -3.49
CA GLY A 366 -0.13 -4.49 -4.24
C GLY A 366 0.31 -4.49 -5.71
N MET A 367 0.72 -3.33 -6.23
CA MET A 367 0.81 -3.05 -7.68
C MET A 367 2.09 -3.54 -8.36
N GLY A 368 3.03 -4.09 -7.61
CA GLY A 368 4.35 -4.49 -8.08
C GLY A 368 5.47 -3.74 -7.37
N ARG A 369 6.67 -3.86 -7.96
CA ARG A 369 7.95 -3.50 -7.33
C ARG A 369 8.44 -2.08 -7.55
N ALA A 370 7.77 -1.29 -8.39
CA ALA A 370 8.13 0.09 -8.69
C ALA A 370 7.01 1.05 -8.25
N ASN A 371 7.37 2.29 -7.93
CA ASN A 371 6.39 3.32 -7.56
C ASN A 371 5.36 3.60 -8.67
N ASP A 372 5.75 3.45 -9.94
CA ASP A 372 4.92 3.56 -11.13
C ASP A 372 4.31 2.21 -11.56
N GLY A 373 4.29 1.22 -10.65
CA GLY A 373 3.61 -0.06 -10.84
C GLY A 373 4.55 -1.23 -11.11
N TRP A 374 4.17 -2.10 -12.04
CA TRP A 374 4.92 -3.32 -12.33
C TRP A 374 6.17 -3.03 -13.16
N ALA A 375 7.28 -3.68 -12.83
CA ALA A 375 8.54 -3.60 -13.57
C ALA A 375 9.12 -5.01 -13.86
N PRO A 376 9.73 -5.25 -15.05
CA PRO A 376 10.33 -6.53 -15.42
C PRO A 376 11.41 -6.98 -14.44
N LEU A 377 11.49 -8.26 -14.09
CA LEU A 377 12.44 -8.76 -13.08
C LEU A 377 13.92 -8.48 -13.39
N SER A 378 14.27 -8.30 -14.66
CA SER A 378 15.64 -8.03 -15.13
C SER A 378 16.06 -6.57 -15.01
N GLU A 379 15.13 -5.66 -14.68
CA GLU A 379 15.39 -4.23 -14.59
C GLU A 379 15.69 -3.80 -13.14
N ALA A 380 16.58 -2.82 -12.95
CA ALA A 380 16.76 -2.20 -11.64
C ALA A 380 15.89 -0.94 -11.54
N VAL A 381 15.09 -0.83 -10.48
CA VAL A 381 14.14 0.28 -10.28
C VAL A 381 14.67 1.27 -9.23
N TRP A 382 14.60 2.57 -9.48
CA TRP A 382 15.28 3.56 -8.62
C TRP A 382 14.53 3.84 -7.31
N PHE A 383 13.19 3.87 -7.38
CA PHE A 383 12.30 4.06 -6.25
C PHE A 383 11.37 2.86 -6.15
N GLY A 384 11.97 1.72 -5.81
CA GLY A 384 11.28 0.43 -5.78
C GLY A 384 12.17 -0.64 -5.17
N THR A 385 11.72 -1.88 -5.20
CA THR A 385 12.43 -3.01 -4.60
C THR A 385 13.39 -3.66 -5.59
N ASN A 386 14.65 -3.75 -5.16
CA ASN A 386 15.70 -4.51 -5.86
C ASN A 386 16.37 -5.45 -4.87
N TRP A 387 16.21 -6.74 -5.13
CA TRP A 387 16.54 -7.85 -4.26
C TRP A 387 15.90 -7.66 -2.88
N TRP A 388 16.64 -8.00 -1.83
CA TRP A 388 16.17 -7.86 -0.47
C TRP A 388 17.21 -7.21 0.43
N CYS A 389 16.69 -6.52 1.43
CA CYS A 389 17.39 -6.27 2.67
C CYS A 389 16.46 -6.48 3.88
N LEU A 390 16.77 -7.50 4.68
CA LEU A 390 16.09 -7.87 5.92
C LEU A 390 16.71 -7.06 7.08
N GLN A 391 16.34 -5.78 7.22
CA GLN A 391 16.75 -5.02 8.41
C GLN A 391 15.96 -5.46 9.66
N PRO A 392 16.57 -5.46 10.87
CA PRO A 392 15.91 -5.86 12.12
C PRO A 392 14.65 -5.03 12.46
N LYS A 393 14.57 -3.79 11.97
CA LYS A 393 13.41 -2.90 12.20
C LYS A 393 12.21 -3.20 11.28
N LYS A 394 12.40 -4.02 10.23
CA LYS A 394 11.33 -4.50 9.33
C LYS A 394 10.88 -5.92 9.74
N GLU A 395 10.95 -6.26 11.02
CA GLU A 395 10.47 -7.55 11.51
C GLU A 395 8.94 -7.56 11.65
N ARG A 396 8.38 -8.77 11.45
CA ARG A 396 6.97 -9.17 11.55
C ARG A 396 6.06 -8.13 12.20
N ASN A 397 5.09 -7.62 11.44
CA ASN A 397 3.99 -6.87 12.01
C ASN A 397 3.28 -7.76 13.05
N PRO A 398 3.33 -7.43 14.35
CA PRO A 398 2.73 -8.27 15.38
C PRO A 398 1.19 -8.28 15.28
N ALA A 399 0.60 -7.38 14.50
CA ALA A 399 -0.85 -7.32 14.26
C ALA A 399 -1.32 -8.27 13.14
N ALA A 400 -0.43 -8.91 12.38
CA ALA A 400 -0.84 -9.90 11.39
C ALA A 400 -1.26 -11.20 12.10
N GLU A 401 -2.58 -11.43 12.16
CA GLU A 401 -3.18 -12.63 12.73
C GLU A 401 -2.61 -13.90 12.07
N VAL A 402 -2.39 -14.95 12.87
CA VAL A 402 -1.92 -16.24 12.36
C VAL A 402 -3.12 -17.02 11.83
N PRO A 403 -3.13 -17.45 10.56
CA PRO A 403 -4.24 -18.25 10.05
C PRO A 403 -4.48 -19.52 10.88
N ALA A 404 -5.73 -19.77 11.23
CA ALA A 404 -6.13 -20.81 12.17
C ALA A 404 -5.76 -22.24 11.74
N PHE A 405 -5.54 -22.45 10.43
CA PHE A 405 -5.14 -23.74 9.88
C PHE A 405 -3.66 -24.06 10.01
N LEU A 406 -2.81 -23.08 10.37
CA LEU A 406 -1.39 -23.32 10.58
C LEU A 406 -1.19 -24.10 11.88
N GLY A 407 -0.65 -25.32 11.77
CA GLY A 407 -0.36 -26.16 12.92
C GLY A 407 0.95 -25.75 13.63
N PRO A 408 1.19 -26.24 14.86
CA PRO A 408 2.45 -25.99 15.57
C PRO A 408 3.70 -26.43 14.78
N ALA A 409 3.59 -27.48 13.97
CA ALA A 409 4.66 -27.95 13.10
C ALA A 409 5.00 -26.95 11.97
N ASP A 410 3.98 -26.32 11.39
CA ASP A 410 4.17 -25.31 10.34
C ASP A 410 4.85 -24.07 10.91
N VAL A 411 4.39 -23.62 12.08
CA VAL A 411 4.97 -22.49 12.80
C VAL A 411 6.44 -22.76 13.12
N SER A 412 6.75 -23.92 13.70
CA SER A 412 8.14 -24.30 14.02
C SER A 412 9.02 -24.42 12.77
N THR A 413 8.49 -24.97 11.68
CA THR A 413 9.20 -25.06 10.39
C THR A 413 9.48 -23.66 9.84
N CYS A 414 8.49 -22.77 9.85
CA CYS A 414 8.62 -21.40 9.40
C CYS A 414 9.68 -20.64 10.21
N GLU A 415 9.68 -20.76 11.54
CA GLU A 415 10.68 -20.15 12.41
C GLU A 415 12.11 -20.63 12.09
N SER A 416 12.28 -21.93 11.89
CA SER A 416 13.57 -22.53 11.51
C SER A 416 14.05 -22.02 10.15
N GLU A 417 13.16 -21.97 9.15
CA GLU A 417 13.47 -21.40 7.84
C GLU A 417 13.85 -19.93 7.94
N TRP A 418 13.11 -19.13 8.71
CA TRP A 418 13.41 -17.73 8.93
C TRP A 418 14.74 -17.50 9.63
N GLY A 419 15.10 -18.34 10.59
CA GLY A 419 16.42 -18.32 11.21
C GLY A 419 17.53 -18.45 10.18
N LYS A 420 17.37 -19.33 9.18
CA LYS A 420 18.32 -19.48 8.07
C LYS A 420 18.29 -18.29 7.11
N LEU A 421 17.11 -17.80 6.74
CA LEU A 421 16.98 -16.65 5.83
C LEU A 421 17.61 -15.38 6.40
N ARG A 422 17.56 -15.17 7.73
CA ARG A 422 18.22 -14.04 8.41
C ARG A 422 19.75 -14.05 8.25
N ALA A 423 20.38 -15.19 8.01
CA ALA A 423 21.81 -15.26 7.68
C ALA A 423 22.14 -14.56 6.35
N PHE A 424 21.14 -14.40 5.47
CA PHE A 424 21.21 -13.66 4.22
C PHE A 424 20.53 -12.30 4.35
N SER A 425 20.79 -11.55 5.42
CA SER A 425 20.09 -10.28 5.68
C SER A 425 20.24 -9.24 4.57
N SER A 426 21.36 -9.25 3.84
CA SER A 426 21.57 -8.39 2.67
C SER A 426 22.03 -9.21 1.47
N SER A 427 21.20 -9.22 0.43
CA SER A 427 21.52 -9.79 -0.88
C SER A 427 22.89 -9.35 -1.39
N ARG A 428 23.15 -8.04 -1.41
CA ARG A 428 24.39 -7.47 -1.96
C ARG A 428 25.63 -7.83 -1.14
N HIS A 429 25.54 -7.90 0.19
CA HIS A 429 26.67 -8.39 1.00
C HIS A 429 26.99 -9.85 0.66
N TRP A 430 25.97 -10.70 0.59
CA TRP A 430 26.16 -12.09 0.21
C TRP A 430 26.73 -12.22 -1.21
N PHE A 431 26.18 -11.50 -2.19
CA PHE A 431 26.71 -11.47 -3.56
C PHE A 431 28.18 -11.08 -3.61
N GLY A 432 28.56 -10.00 -2.90
CA GLY A 432 29.93 -9.54 -2.85
C GLY A 432 30.88 -10.58 -2.27
N ARG A 433 30.50 -11.22 -1.16
CA ARG A 433 31.30 -12.28 -0.53
C ARG A 433 31.50 -13.49 -1.45
N VAL A 434 30.43 -13.97 -2.08
CA VAL A 434 30.49 -15.12 -3.00
C VAL A 434 31.31 -14.80 -4.24
N VAL A 435 31.06 -13.67 -4.90
CA VAL A 435 31.74 -13.28 -6.14
C VAL A 435 33.23 -13.06 -5.89
N THR A 436 33.61 -12.38 -4.80
CA THR A 436 35.02 -12.12 -4.51
C THR A 436 35.77 -13.39 -4.10
N ALA A 437 35.18 -14.24 -3.26
CA ALA A 437 35.79 -15.52 -2.88
C ALA A 437 35.95 -16.48 -4.07
N TYR A 438 34.94 -16.57 -4.95
CA TYR A 438 35.01 -17.42 -6.14
C TYR A 438 36.11 -16.92 -7.10
N ALA A 439 36.17 -15.61 -7.34
CA ALA A 439 37.15 -15.00 -8.23
C ALA A 439 38.61 -15.13 -7.76
N GLU A 440 38.86 -15.31 -6.45
CA GLU A 440 40.21 -15.56 -5.91
C GLU A 440 40.76 -16.93 -6.33
N THR A 441 39.88 -17.92 -6.47
CA THR A 441 40.25 -19.34 -6.71
C THR A 441 39.96 -19.81 -8.13
N HIS A 442 39.11 -19.13 -8.89
CA HIS A 442 38.66 -19.53 -10.24
C HIS A 442 38.95 -18.44 -11.27
N LYS A 443 40.21 -18.02 -11.37
CA LYS A 443 40.61 -16.88 -12.22
C LYS A 443 40.38 -17.11 -13.71
N ASP A 444 40.37 -18.35 -14.15
CA ASP A 444 40.22 -18.70 -15.57
C ASP A 444 38.76 -18.86 -15.99
N ASP A 445 37.80 -18.76 -15.06
CA ASP A 445 36.38 -18.82 -15.41
C ASP A 445 35.97 -17.54 -16.17
N PRO A 446 35.52 -17.66 -17.43
CA PRO A 446 35.24 -16.52 -18.30
C PRO A 446 34.05 -15.66 -17.83
N THR A 447 33.25 -16.15 -16.89
CA THR A 447 32.10 -15.44 -16.35
C THR A 447 32.44 -14.58 -15.13
N VAL A 448 33.60 -14.78 -14.51
CA VAL A 448 34.05 -14.01 -13.34
C VAL A 448 34.18 -12.51 -13.61
N PRO A 449 34.77 -12.05 -14.72
CA PRO A 449 34.87 -10.61 -15.01
C PRO A 449 33.49 -9.94 -15.08
N GLN A 450 32.50 -10.62 -15.67
CA GLN A 450 31.14 -10.12 -15.74
C GLN A 450 30.49 -10.03 -14.35
N SER A 451 30.66 -11.06 -13.51
CA SER A 451 30.15 -11.07 -12.13
C SER A 451 30.72 -9.92 -11.29
N LEU A 452 32.05 -9.69 -11.38
CA LEU A 452 32.71 -8.60 -10.67
C LEU A 452 32.17 -7.23 -11.12
N HIS A 453 32.04 -7.01 -12.43
CA HIS A 453 31.44 -5.79 -12.98
C HIS A 453 30.01 -5.57 -12.48
N ARG A 454 29.16 -6.61 -12.58
CA ARG A 454 27.76 -6.53 -12.13
C ARG A 454 27.70 -6.21 -10.65
N PHE A 455 28.48 -6.88 -9.82
CA PHE A 455 28.50 -6.60 -8.39
C PHE A 455 28.88 -5.14 -8.08
N VAL A 456 29.93 -4.59 -8.71
CA VAL A 456 30.29 -3.17 -8.55
C VAL A 456 29.10 -2.27 -8.92
N ARG A 457 28.44 -2.53 -10.05
CA ARG A 457 27.31 -1.75 -10.54
C ARG A 457 26.12 -1.70 -9.58
N ILE A 458 25.78 -2.82 -8.93
CA ILE A 458 24.57 -2.95 -8.10
C ILE A 458 24.73 -2.42 -6.68
N THR A 459 25.94 -2.01 -6.29
CA THR A 459 26.22 -1.41 -4.96
C THR A 459 25.93 0.09 -4.91
N ARG A 460 25.71 0.74 -6.06
CA ARG A 460 25.33 2.17 -6.12
C ARG A 460 23.90 2.37 -5.61
N ASN A 461 23.72 3.34 -4.72
CA ASN A 461 22.42 3.69 -4.10
C ASN A 461 21.70 2.47 -3.49
N ALA A 462 22.47 1.52 -2.96
CA ALA A 462 21.93 0.29 -2.42
C ALA A 462 21.14 0.53 -1.13
N GLU A 463 19.98 -0.12 -0.99
CA GLU A 463 19.41 -0.34 0.33
C GLU A 463 20.39 -1.14 1.20
N CYS A 464 20.47 -0.79 2.48
CA CYS A 464 21.40 -1.37 3.45
C CYS A 464 22.87 -1.19 3.08
N HIS A 465 23.17 -0.02 2.52
CA HIS A 465 24.54 0.41 2.29
C HIS A 465 25.25 0.72 3.62
N ASP A 466 26.42 0.12 3.80
CA ASP A 466 27.32 0.39 4.91
C ASP A 466 28.80 0.35 4.45
N LYS A 467 29.71 0.38 5.42
CA LYS A 467 31.16 0.33 5.18
C LYS A 467 31.61 -1.03 4.64
N GLU A 468 31.03 -2.14 5.09
CA GLU A 468 31.41 -3.48 4.61
C GLU A 468 31.07 -3.63 3.13
N LEU A 469 29.85 -3.22 2.73
CA LEU A 469 29.45 -3.27 1.33
C LEU A 469 30.36 -2.41 0.43
N SER A 470 30.76 -1.23 0.92
CA SER A 470 31.70 -0.36 0.23
C SER A 470 33.06 -1.03 0.01
N GLU A 471 33.58 -1.73 1.02
CA GLU A 471 34.86 -2.46 0.90
C GLU A 471 34.77 -3.66 -0.03
N LEU A 472 33.67 -4.42 0.01
CA LEU A 472 33.41 -5.50 -0.94
C LEU A 472 33.39 -4.98 -2.37
N SER A 473 32.69 -3.87 -2.63
CA SER A 473 32.62 -3.24 -3.95
C SER A 473 34.01 -2.81 -4.44
N ARG A 474 34.79 -2.14 -3.58
CA ARG A 474 36.18 -1.76 -3.87
C ARG A 474 37.07 -2.98 -4.16
N ARG A 475 36.92 -4.06 -3.40
CA ARG A 475 37.67 -5.31 -3.61
C ARG A 475 37.34 -5.90 -4.98
N ALA A 476 36.07 -6.03 -5.31
CA ALA A 476 35.63 -6.55 -6.60
C ALA A 476 36.12 -5.69 -7.77
N PHE A 477 36.05 -4.35 -7.63
CA PHE A 477 36.60 -3.41 -8.60
C PHE A 477 38.11 -3.64 -8.82
N ARG A 478 38.89 -3.73 -7.74
CA ARG A 478 40.33 -3.99 -7.83
C ARG A 478 40.64 -5.33 -8.48
N MET A 479 39.90 -6.38 -8.13
CA MET A 479 40.07 -7.71 -8.74
C MET A 479 39.77 -7.68 -10.24
N LEU A 480 38.69 -6.99 -10.64
CA LEU A 480 38.31 -6.84 -12.05
C LEU A 480 39.44 -6.20 -12.88
N HIS A 481 39.96 -5.06 -12.41
CA HIS A 481 40.99 -4.31 -13.14
C HIS A 481 42.38 -4.93 -13.03
N LYS A 482 42.70 -5.62 -11.93
CA LYS A 482 44.00 -6.27 -11.74
C LYS A 482 44.13 -7.57 -12.52
N HIS A 483 43.09 -8.41 -12.50
CA HIS A 483 43.15 -9.76 -13.08
C HIS A 483 42.56 -9.83 -14.48
N TYR A 484 41.70 -8.88 -14.86
CA TYR A 484 41.00 -8.88 -16.14
C TYR A 484 41.04 -7.52 -16.85
N PRO A 485 42.22 -6.86 -16.96
CA PRO A 485 42.33 -5.51 -17.49
C PRO A 485 41.80 -5.38 -18.94
N ASP A 486 42.00 -6.42 -19.76
CA ASP A 486 41.59 -6.41 -21.16
C ASP A 486 40.12 -6.80 -21.38
N SER A 487 39.44 -7.26 -20.32
CA SER A 487 38.05 -7.67 -20.42
C SER A 487 37.14 -6.49 -20.80
N PRO A 488 36.08 -6.70 -21.61
CA PRO A 488 35.11 -5.65 -21.90
C PRO A 488 34.42 -5.13 -20.62
N TRP A 489 34.39 -5.94 -19.56
CA TRP A 489 33.77 -5.63 -18.28
C TRP A 489 34.60 -4.64 -17.44
N ALA A 490 35.93 -4.75 -17.47
CA ALA A 490 36.81 -3.74 -16.87
C ALA A 490 36.61 -2.37 -17.53
N LYS A 491 36.55 -2.33 -18.87
CA LYS A 491 36.29 -1.10 -19.64
C LYS A 491 34.94 -0.46 -19.32
N LYS A 492 33.90 -1.27 -19.07
CA LYS A 492 32.55 -0.80 -18.66
C LYS A 492 32.44 -0.40 -17.18
N THR A 493 33.52 -0.52 -16.41
CA THR A 493 33.57 -0.18 -14.99
C THR A 493 34.67 0.86 -14.73
N PRO A 494 34.54 2.10 -15.24
CA PRO A 494 35.56 3.13 -15.00
C PRO A 494 35.58 3.54 -13.52
N VAL A 495 36.73 4.06 -13.07
CA VAL A 495 36.81 4.80 -11.81
C VAL A 495 35.95 6.06 -11.96
N HIS A 496 35.03 6.29 -11.03
CA HIS A 496 34.33 7.56 -10.92
C HIS A 496 34.88 8.28 -9.69
N TYR A 497 35.49 9.45 -9.91
CA TYR A 497 36.01 10.33 -8.87
C TYR A 497 34.90 11.18 -8.27
#